data_AF-A0A1F6BTW1-F1
#
_entry.id   AF-A0A1F6BTW1-F1
#
_cell.length_a   1.000
_cell.length_b   1.000
_cell.length_c   1.000
_cell.angle_alpha   90.00
_cell.angle_beta   90.00
_cell.angle_gamma   90.00
#
_symmetry.space_group_name_H-M   'P 1'
#
loop_
_entity.id
_entity.type
_entity.pdbx_description
1 polymer ?
#
loop_
_entity_poly.entity_id
_entity_poly.type
_entity_poly.pdbx_seq_one_letter_code
_entity_poly.pdbx_strand_id
1 'polypeptide(L)'
;MKIKKHKAVFIDRDGTINTYTPDSYTWKIEDFEWLPEAKEALRTLSKTDYKIVVVSNQSGIGKGKYTEEDVNILHAWMLEECKKEDIRIDAIYICPHHSDEGCVCRKPNPGMMRRAAEELNINLKKSWMIGDNPTDIEAGRRAGVKTIKIKNEKLKKEKNVEAEPHKHKENLKEGIEHILQNSHKILILKALALLAIVAILVALWQREVITKEGIFSFLKYHPNLAPLLFIVISAFGIALLLPIAIVMGLGAGFFWGTWIGGLYTFVGLVLGSALGFWISRYMAGEAVRRYINIRIWKRIEEEAFIKPWRAVLMVRLCQMVPLGVGTYMFGVTRVPFWKFFGGTSLILLPNAFLFSAIGESIGGFIFEGTIKNMVEKGTLALFGICVLVVGGYIVKKRSSKS
;
A
#
# COMPACT_ATOMS: atom_id res chain seq x y z
N MET A 1 14.97 -13.15 -11.38
CA MET A 1 14.02 -12.04 -11.15
C MET A 1 12.60 -12.58 -11.30
N LYS A 2 11.75 -12.58 -10.25
CA LYS A 2 10.33 -12.91 -10.43
C LYS A 2 9.64 -11.67 -11.00
N ILE A 3 9.16 -11.74 -12.25
CA ILE A 3 8.37 -10.68 -12.87
C ILE A 3 7.13 -10.44 -11.99
N LYS A 4 6.92 -9.20 -11.54
CA LYS A 4 5.80 -8.87 -10.66
C LYS A 4 4.50 -8.98 -11.45
N LYS A 5 3.66 -9.93 -11.07
CA LYS A 5 2.37 -10.18 -11.71
C LYS A 5 1.31 -9.15 -11.30
N HIS A 6 0.53 -8.64 -12.25
CA HIS A 6 -0.60 -7.72 -12.06
C HIS A 6 -1.75 -8.41 -11.34
N LYS A 7 -2.68 -7.65 -10.76
CA LYS A 7 -4.00 -8.20 -10.35
C LYS A 7 -5.00 -7.82 -11.42
N ALA A 8 -6.07 -8.60 -11.57
CA ALA A 8 -7.15 -8.27 -12.50
C ALA A 8 -8.52 -8.40 -11.85
N VAL A 9 -9.47 -7.68 -12.41
CA VAL A 9 -10.89 -8.00 -12.28
C VAL A 9 -11.33 -8.43 -13.67
N PHE A 10 -11.69 -9.70 -13.78
CA PHE A 10 -12.35 -10.29 -14.93
C PHE A 10 -13.84 -9.98 -14.82
N ILE A 11 -14.44 -9.48 -15.89
CA ILE A 11 -15.82 -8.98 -15.90
C ILE A 11 -16.54 -9.59 -17.09
N ASP A 12 -17.72 -10.18 -16.90
CA ASP A 12 -18.57 -10.56 -18.04
C ASP A 12 -19.12 -9.31 -18.75
N ARG A 13 -19.58 -9.48 -19.99
CA ARG A 13 -20.14 -8.38 -20.79
C ARG A 13 -21.66 -8.31 -20.65
N ASP A 14 -22.36 -9.31 -21.19
CA ASP A 14 -23.82 -9.34 -21.25
C ASP A 14 -24.40 -9.72 -19.89
N GLY A 15 -25.25 -8.87 -19.31
CA GLY A 15 -25.79 -9.02 -17.95
C GLY A 15 -24.92 -8.43 -16.85
N THR A 16 -23.74 -7.92 -17.18
CA THR A 16 -22.79 -7.35 -16.21
C THR A 16 -22.30 -5.95 -16.57
N ILE A 17 -21.95 -5.70 -17.84
CA ILE A 17 -21.63 -4.37 -18.38
C ILE A 17 -22.81 -3.81 -19.17
N ASN A 18 -23.41 -4.62 -20.04
CA ASN A 18 -24.61 -4.29 -20.81
C ASN A 18 -25.81 -5.12 -20.40
N THR A 19 -27.01 -4.66 -20.76
CA THR A 19 -28.25 -5.40 -20.55
C THR A 19 -28.18 -6.78 -21.21
N TYR A 20 -28.57 -7.82 -20.46
CA TYR A 20 -28.70 -9.18 -20.99
C TYR A 20 -29.98 -9.33 -21.84
N THR A 21 -29.85 -9.93 -23.01
CA THR A 21 -30.94 -10.21 -23.96
C THR A 21 -31.15 -11.73 -24.10
N PRO A 22 -32.07 -12.36 -23.32
CA PRO A 22 -32.15 -13.83 -23.21
C PRO A 22 -32.44 -14.56 -24.52
N ASP A 23 -33.21 -13.94 -25.41
CA ASP A 23 -33.70 -14.53 -26.65
C ASP A 23 -33.01 -13.94 -27.90
N SER A 24 -31.96 -13.14 -27.70
CA SER A 24 -31.17 -12.51 -28.78
C SER A 24 -29.68 -12.51 -28.44
N TYR A 25 -28.87 -11.90 -29.29
CA TYR A 25 -27.44 -11.66 -29.04
C TYR A 25 -27.14 -10.18 -29.26
N THR A 26 -26.42 -9.56 -28.33
CA THR A 26 -25.98 -8.17 -28.47
C THR A 26 -24.67 -8.13 -29.26
N TRP A 27 -24.76 -7.87 -30.56
CA TRP A 27 -23.61 -7.73 -31.46
C TRP A 27 -23.65 -6.43 -32.30
N LYS A 28 -24.79 -5.74 -32.32
CA LYS A 28 -24.93 -4.43 -32.94
C LYS A 28 -24.83 -3.31 -31.91
N ILE A 29 -24.36 -2.15 -32.34
CA ILE A 29 -24.21 -0.96 -31.48
C ILE A 29 -25.58 -0.49 -30.98
N GLU A 30 -26.59 -0.53 -31.84
CA GLU A 30 -27.95 -0.07 -31.54
C GLU A 30 -28.65 -0.94 -30.48
N ASP A 31 -28.24 -2.21 -30.37
CA ASP A 31 -28.76 -3.17 -29.39
C ASP A 31 -27.96 -3.14 -28.06
N PHE A 32 -26.88 -2.35 -27.98
CA PHE A 32 -26.05 -2.26 -26.80
C PHE A 32 -26.56 -1.20 -25.85
N GLU A 33 -27.16 -1.65 -24.75
CA GLU A 33 -27.61 -0.79 -23.66
C GLU A 33 -26.68 -0.98 -22.44
N TRP A 34 -26.03 0.09 -21.99
CA TRP A 34 -25.23 0.07 -20.76
C TRP A 34 -26.13 -0.17 -19.55
N LEU A 35 -25.69 -1.04 -18.63
CA LEU A 35 -26.32 -1.08 -17.31
C LEU A 35 -26.05 0.25 -16.57
N PRO A 36 -27.02 0.81 -15.83
CA PRO A 36 -26.94 2.17 -15.29
C PRO A 36 -25.66 2.47 -14.49
N GLU A 37 -25.21 1.49 -13.72
CA GLU A 37 -24.06 1.59 -12.83
C GLU A 37 -22.72 1.17 -13.47
N ALA A 38 -22.74 0.57 -14.67
CA ALA A 38 -21.56 -0.07 -15.24
C ALA A 38 -20.43 0.93 -15.53
N LYS A 39 -20.74 2.06 -16.16
CA LYS A 39 -19.74 3.08 -16.48
C LYS A 39 -19.10 3.69 -15.22
N GLU A 40 -19.91 4.00 -14.19
CA GLU A 40 -19.40 4.51 -12.91
C GLU A 40 -18.50 3.50 -12.20
N ALA A 41 -18.92 2.23 -12.19
CA ALA A 41 -18.19 1.13 -11.56
C ALA A 41 -16.83 0.90 -12.25
N LEU A 42 -16.82 0.84 -13.58
CA LEU A 42 -15.60 0.69 -14.38
C LEU A 42 -14.67 1.91 -14.25
N ARG A 43 -15.22 3.13 -14.21
CA ARG A 43 -14.43 4.36 -13.97
C ARG A 43 -13.75 4.34 -12.60
N THR A 44 -14.45 3.84 -11.58
CA THR A 44 -13.89 3.69 -10.23
C THR A 44 -12.74 2.68 -10.22
N LEU A 45 -12.93 1.53 -10.87
CA LEU A 45 -11.89 0.51 -10.97
C LEU A 45 -10.69 0.97 -11.83
N SER A 46 -10.92 1.82 -12.83
CA SER A 46 -9.88 2.40 -13.69
C SER A 46 -8.87 3.23 -12.89
N LYS A 47 -9.26 3.77 -11.74
CA LYS A 47 -8.38 4.52 -10.83
C LYS A 47 -7.47 3.63 -9.97
N THR A 48 -7.51 2.31 -10.17
CA THR A 48 -6.77 1.33 -9.36
C THR A 48 -5.71 0.58 -10.17
N ASP A 49 -4.90 -0.24 -9.48
CA ASP A 49 -3.86 -1.08 -10.09
C ASP A 49 -4.37 -2.42 -10.65
N TYR A 50 -5.69 -2.67 -10.59
CA TYR A 50 -6.30 -3.82 -11.24
C TYR A 50 -6.36 -3.63 -12.75
N LYS A 51 -5.94 -4.66 -13.48
CA LYS A 51 -6.26 -4.82 -14.89
C LYS A 51 -7.76 -5.08 -15.04
N ILE A 52 -8.42 -4.37 -15.94
CA ILE A 52 -9.83 -4.55 -16.25
C ILE A 52 -9.91 -5.41 -17.50
N VAL A 53 -10.33 -6.66 -17.34
CA VAL A 53 -10.34 -7.65 -18.43
C VAL A 53 -11.76 -8.13 -18.66
N VAL A 54 -12.30 -7.90 -19.84
CA VAL A 54 -13.63 -8.42 -20.20
C VAL A 54 -13.48 -9.86 -20.70
N VAL A 55 -14.30 -10.79 -20.20
CA VAL A 55 -14.30 -12.20 -20.61
C VAL A 55 -15.72 -12.65 -20.94
N SER A 56 -16.04 -12.87 -22.22
CA SER A 56 -17.42 -13.08 -22.67
C SER A 56 -17.58 -14.30 -23.58
N ASN A 57 -18.66 -15.07 -23.39
CA ASN A 57 -19.05 -16.14 -24.30
C ASN A 57 -19.86 -15.53 -25.46
N GLN A 58 -19.34 -15.55 -26.68
CA GLN A 58 -19.98 -15.02 -27.90
C GLN A 58 -20.43 -16.16 -28.83
N SER A 59 -21.25 -17.09 -28.32
CA SER A 59 -21.67 -18.28 -29.08
C SER A 59 -22.54 -18.00 -30.30
N GLY A 60 -23.02 -16.78 -30.50
CA GLY A 60 -23.70 -16.42 -31.74
C GLY A 60 -22.79 -16.52 -32.97
N ILE A 61 -21.46 -16.41 -32.79
CA ILE A 61 -20.47 -16.62 -33.85
C ILE A 61 -20.47 -18.08 -34.31
N GLY A 62 -20.28 -19.04 -33.40
CA GLY A 62 -20.34 -20.47 -33.72
C GLY A 62 -21.69 -20.96 -34.24
N LYS A 63 -22.77 -20.19 -33.99
CA LYS A 63 -24.12 -20.44 -34.54
C LYS A 63 -24.39 -19.73 -35.88
N GLY A 64 -23.41 -19.02 -36.44
CA GLY A 64 -23.56 -18.28 -37.69
C GLY A 64 -24.56 -17.13 -37.64
N LYS A 65 -24.83 -16.55 -36.46
CA LYS A 65 -25.77 -15.43 -36.29
C LYS A 65 -25.15 -14.07 -36.61
N TYR A 66 -23.84 -13.94 -36.39
CA TYR A 66 -22.99 -12.79 -36.70
C TYR A 66 -21.54 -13.26 -36.74
N THR A 67 -20.65 -12.42 -37.25
CA THR A 67 -19.22 -12.73 -37.42
C THR A 67 -18.38 -12.21 -36.25
N GLU A 68 -17.13 -12.66 -36.16
CA GLU A 68 -16.16 -12.09 -35.21
C GLU A 68 -15.90 -10.60 -35.52
N GLU A 69 -15.93 -10.20 -36.79
CA GLU A 69 -15.77 -8.81 -37.22
C GLU A 69 -16.90 -7.92 -36.69
N ASP A 70 -18.14 -8.40 -36.74
CA ASP A 70 -19.29 -7.67 -36.18
C ASP A 70 -19.11 -7.38 -34.67
N VAL A 71 -18.60 -8.37 -33.92
CA VAL A 71 -18.29 -8.20 -32.49
C VAL A 71 -17.13 -7.24 -32.28
N ASN A 72 -16.10 -7.29 -33.12
CA ASN A 72 -14.95 -6.39 -33.05
C ASN A 72 -15.37 -4.94 -33.29
N ILE A 73 -16.29 -4.68 -34.23
CA ILE A 73 -16.87 -3.35 -34.45
C ILE A 73 -17.58 -2.85 -33.20
N LEU A 74 -18.43 -3.68 -32.59
CA LEU A 74 -19.11 -3.34 -31.33
C LEU A 74 -18.12 -3.08 -30.20
N HIS A 75 -17.09 -3.90 -30.05
CA HIS A 75 -16.07 -3.74 -29.00
C HIS A 75 -15.22 -2.49 -29.22
N ALA A 76 -14.87 -2.16 -30.47
CA ALA A 76 -14.15 -0.93 -30.80
C ALA A 76 -14.97 0.31 -30.42
N TRP A 77 -16.27 0.31 -30.75
CA TRP A 77 -17.20 1.36 -30.31
C TRP A 77 -17.29 1.43 -28.77
N MET A 78 -17.44 0.29 -28.08
CA MET A 78 -17.53 0.23 -26.61
C MET A 78 -16.25 0.79 -25.95
N LEU A 79 -15.08 0.49 -26.50
CA LEU A 79 -13.80 1.01 -26.01
C LEU A 79 -13.69 2.53 -26.21
N GLU A 80 -14.16 3.06 -27.34
CA GLU A 80 -14.17 4.50 -27.59
C GLU A 80 -15.16 5.24 -26.65
N GLU A 81 -16.34 4.66 -26.39
CA GLU A 81 -17.28 5.17 -25.38
C GLU A 81 -16.67 5.20 -23.97
N CYS A 82 -15.95 4.13 -23.59
CA CYS A 82 -15.21 4.08 -22.33
C CYS A 82 -14.13 5.16 -22.27
N LYS A 83 -13.37 5.35 -23.35
CA LYS A 83 -12.27 6.31 -23.42
C LYS A 83 -12.74 7.76 -23.27
N LYS A 84 -13.90 8.12 -23.83
CA LYS A 84 -14.53 9.45 -23.64
C LYS A 84 -14.79 9.78 -22.17
N GLU A 85 -14.96 8.76 -21.33
CA GLU A 85 -15.26 8.90 -19.91
C GLU A 85 -14.11 8.51 -18.97
N ASP A 86 -12.88 8.43 -19.50
CA ASP A 86 -11.65 8.04 -18.79
C ASP A 86 -11.76 6.64 -18.13
N ILE A 87 -12.49 5.73 -18.79
CA ILE A 87 -12.62 4.33 -18.40
C ILE A 87 -11.58 3.50 -19.15
N ARG A 88 -10.76 2.76 -18.40
CA ARG A 88 -9.78 1.82 -18.94
C ARG A 88 -10.40 0.43 -19.05
N ILE A 89 -10.29 -0.19 -20.21
CA ILE A 89 -10.40 -1.64 -20.38
C ILE A 89 -9.08 -2.11 -20.95
N ASP A 90 -8.37 -2.98 -20.22
CA ASP A 90 -7.01 -3.40 -20.56
C ASP A 90 -6.99 -4.47 -21.66
N ALA A 91 -8.01 -5.33 -21.71
CA ALA A 91 -8.18 -6.33 -22.75
C ALA A 91 -9.61 -6.87 -22.77
N ILE A 92 -10.02 -7.42 -23.91
CA ILE A 92 -11.27 -8.15 -24.10
C ILE A 92 -10.91 -9.53 -24.66
N TYR A 93 -11.42 -10.58 -24.04
CA TYR A 93 -11.29 -11.96 -24.51
C TYR A 93 -12.67 -12.54 -24.74
N ILE A 94 -12.86 -13.20 -25.88
CA ILE A 94 -14.12 -13.85 -26.23
C ILE A 94 -13.91 -15.34 -26.54
N CYS A 95 -14.98 -16.11 -26.30
CA CYS A 95 -15.12 -17.45 -26.86
C CYS A 95 -16.18 -17.43 -27.97
N PRO A 96 -15.81 -17.67 -29.25
CA PRO A 96 -16.77 -17.71 -30.35
C PRO A 96 -17.54 -19.03 -30.44
N HIS A 97 -17.03 -20.11 -29.84
CA HIS A 97 -17.53 -21.47 -30.02
C HIS A 97 -18.90 -21.74 -29.36
N HIS A 98 -19.63 -22.69 -29.95
CA HIS A 98 -20.82 -23.32 -29.40
C HIS A 98 -20.51 -24.18 -28.16
N SER A 99 -21.53 -24.58 -27.41
CA SER A 99 -21.37 -25.47 -26.23
C SER A 99 -20.80 -26.84 -26.58
N ASP A 100 -21.11 -27.33 -27.78
CA ASP A 100 -20.88 -28.74 -28.16
C ASP A 100 -19.51 -28.95 -28.82
N GLU A 101 -18.78 -27.88 -29.08
CA GLU A 101 -17.45 -27.91 -29.71
C GLU A 101 -16.32 -28.28 -28.73
N GLY A 102 -16.62 -28.44 -27.44
CA GLY A 102 -15.64 -28.95 -26.44
C GLY A 102 -14.43 -28.03 -26.21
N CYS A 103 -14.53 -26.74 -26.51
CA CYS A 103 -13.39 -25.83 -26.45
C CYS A 103 -12.95 -25.50 -25.00
N VAL A 104 -11.68 -25.14 -24.85
CA VAL A 104 -11.10 -24.79 -23.53
C VAL A 104 -11.41 -23.36 -23.08
N CYS A 105 -11.91 -22.50 -23.97
CA CYS A 105 -12.13 -21.08 -23.69
C CYS A 105 -13.55 -20.74 -23.22
N ARG A 106 -14.59 -21.50 -23.62
CA ARG A 106 -15.99 -21.24 -23.25
C ARG A 106 -16.19 -21.41 -21.74
N LYS A 107 -16.67 -20.36 -21.05
CA LYS A 107 -17.09 -20.47 -19.64
C LYS A 107 -18.17 -21.56 -19.55
N PRO A 108 -18.06 -22.56 -18.64
CA PRO A 108 -17.32 -22.54 -17.38
C PRO A 108 -15.83 -22.91 -17.43
N ASN A 109 -15.24 -23.16 -18.61
CA ASN A 109 -13.80 -23.40 -18.69
C ASN A 109 -13.01 -22.09 -18.45
N PRO A 110 -11.85 -22.16 -17.76
CA PRO A 110 -11.08 -20.98 -17.37
C PRO A 110 -10.16 -20.44 -18.48
N GLY A 111 -10.26 -20.93 -19.73
CA GLY A 111 -9.27 -20.68 -20.79
C GLY A 111 -9.04 -19.20 -21.09
N MET A 112 -10.10 -18.39 -21.19
CA MET A 112 -9.96 -16.94 -21.41
C MET A 112 -9.18 -16.25 -20.28
N MET A 113 -9.45 -16.58 -19.02
CA MET A 113 -8.75 -16.00 -17.86
C MET A 113 -7.30 -16.48 -17.77
N ARG A 114 -7.02 -17.74 -18.11
CA ARG A 114 -5.64 -18.26 -18.14
C ARG A 114 -4.82 -17.60 -19.23
N ARG A 115 -5.39 -17.47 -20.44
CA ARG A 115 -4.77 -16.74 -21.55
C ARG A 115 -4.48 -15.28 -21.18
N ALA A 116 -5.46 -14.58 -20.63
CA ALA A 116 -5.28 -13.22 -20.14
C ALA A 116 -4.17 -13.14 -19.07
N ALA A 117 -4.08 -14.14 -18.18
CA ALA A 117 -3.06 -14.14 -17.14
C ALA A 117 -1.64 -14.37 -17.64
N GLU A 118 -1.49 -15.08 -18.75
CA GLU A 118 -0.21 -15.23 -19.44
C GLU A 118 0.15 -13.94 -20.18
N GLU A 119 -0.72 -13.45 -21.06
CA GLU A 119 -0.48 -12.28 -21.92
C GLU A 119 -0.30 -10.98 -21.13
N LEU A 120 -1.10 -10.77 -20.07
CA LEU A 120 -1.07 -9.57 -19.24
C LEU A 120 -0.29 -9.76 -17.94
N ASN A 121 0.39 -10.91 -17.78
CA ASN A 121 1.18 -11.25 -16.62
C ASN A 121 0.39 -11.07 -15.30
N ILE A 122 -0.81 -11.66 -15.21
CA ILE A 122 -1.74 -11.53 -14.06
C ILE A 122 -1.51 -12.63 -13.02
N ASN A 123 -1.71 -12.28 -11.75
CA ASN A 123 -1.76 -13.16 -10.60
C ASN A 123 -3.22 -13.53 -10.31
N LEU A 124 -3.66 -14.69 -10.80
CA LEU A 124 -5.03 -15.19 -10.62
C LEU A 124 -5.45 -15.26 -9.13
N LYS A 125 -4.56 -15.71 -8.23
CA LYS A 125 -4.86 -15.80 -6.79
C LYS A 125 -5.17 -14.47 -6.11
N LYS A 126 -4.72 -13.35 -6.70
CA LYS A 126 -5.00 -11.98 -6.22
C LYS A 126 -6.05 -11.26 -7.08
N SER A 127 -6.71 -11.97 -7.99
CA SER A 127 -7.67 -11.43 -8.97
C SER A 127 -9.10 -11.86 -8.63
N TRP A 128 -10.06 -11.24 -9.31
CA TRP A 128 -11.49 -11.47 -9.13
C TRP A 128 -12.18 -11.75 -10.47
N MET A 129 -13.27 -12.51 -10.45
CA MET A 129 -14.25 -12.64 -11.54
C MET A 129 -15.59 -12.08 -11.05
N ILE A 130 -16.20 -11.21 -11.84
CA ILE A 130 -17.56 -10.69 -11.64
C ILE A 130 -18.40 -11.09 -12.85
N GLY A 131 -19.52 -11.75 -12.60
CA GLY A 131 -20.50 -12.12 -13.62
C GLY A 131 -21.84 -12.45 -12.99
N ASP A 132 -22.87 -12.50 -13.80
CA ASP A 132 -24.25 -12.82 -13.40
C ASP A 132 -24.56 -14.32 -13.58
N ASN A 133 -23.93 -14.97 -14.56
CA ASN A 133 -24.21 -16.37 -14.88
C ASN A 133 -23.44 -17.33 -13.95
N PRO A 134 -24.04 -18.45 -13.48
CA PRO A 134 -23.32 -19.49 -12.75
C PRO A 134 -22.03 -19.98 -13.43
N THR A 135 -21.99 -20.01 -14.76
CA THR A 135 -20.80 -20.41 -15.53
C THR A 135 -19.62 -19.47 -15.35
N ASP A 136 -19.86 -18.18 -15.10
CA ASP A 136 -18.82 -17.20 -14.76
C ASP A 136 -18.14 -17.54 -13.44
N ILE A 137 -18.97 -17.90 -12.46
CA ILE A 137 -18.53 -18.25 -11.12
C ILE A 137 -17.69 -19.52 -11.18
N GLU A 138 -18.17 -20.54 -11.89
CA GLU A 138 -17.42 -21.78 -12.05
C GLU A 138 -16.10 -21.57 -12.79
N ALA A 139 -16.10 -20.79 -13.88
CA ALA A 139 -14.88 -20.43 -14.60
C ALA A 139 -13.88 -19.73 -13.68
N GLY A 140 -14.35 -18.78 -12.86
CA GLY A 140 -13.51 -18.06 -11.92
C GLY A 140 -12.91 -18.97 -10.84
N ARG A 141 -13.71 -19.90 -10.30
CA ARG A 141 -13.23 -20.90 -9.34
C ARG A 141 -12.19 -21.82 -9.96
N ARG A 142 -12.42 -22.34 -11.17
CA ARG A 142 -11.46 -23.18 -11.92
C ARG A 142 -10.18 -22.43 -12.32
N ALA A 143 -10.25 -21.11 -12.49
CA ALA A 143 -9.09 -20.25 -12.72
C ALA A 143 -8.31 -19.96 -11.41
N GLY A 144 -8.90 -20.20 -10.24
CA GLY A 144 -8.31 -19.87 -8.95
C GLY A 144 -8.39 -18.39 -8.58
N VAL A 145 -9.36 -17.66 -9.16
CA VAL A 145 -9.69 -16.29 -8.78
C VAL A 145 -10.83 -16.28 -7.76
N LYS A 146 -10.97 -15.17 -7.02
CA LYS A 146 -12.15 -14.96 -6.18
C LYS A 146 -13.33 -14.58 -7.06
N THR A 147 -14.56 -14.89 -6.64
CA THR A 147 -15.74 -14.74 -7.51
C THR A 147 -16.83 -13.94 -6.82
N ILE A 148 -17.44 -13.02 -7.55
CA ILE A 148 -18.61 -12.26 -7.13
C ILE A 148 -19.71 -12.53 -8.14
N LYS A 149 -20.85 -13.03 -7.66
CA LYS A 149 -22.06 -13.16 -8.47
C LYS A 149 -22.91 -11.92 -8.28
N ILE A 150 -23.26 -11.26 -9.39
CA ILE A 150 -24.22 -10.16 -9.38
C ILE A 150 -25.63 -10.65 -9.73
N LYS A 151 -26.66 -9.88 -9.37
CA LYS A 151 -28.04 -10.24 -9.65
C LYS A 151 -28.39 -9.88 -11.10
N ASN A 152 -29.01 -10.81 -11.82
CA ASN A 152 -29.66 -10.55 -13.09
C ASN A 152 -31.02 -11.25 -13.09
N GLU A 153 -32.08 -10.46 -13.15
CA GLU A 153 -33.47 -10.95 -13.07
C GLU A 153 -33.95 -11.59 -14.36
N LYS A 154 -33.30 -11.28 -15.49
CA LYS A 154 -33.62 -11.83 -16.82
C LYS A 154 -32.97 -13.20 -17.06
N LEU A 155 -32.06 -13.65 -16.19
CA LEU A 155 -31.46 -14.98 -16.28
C LEU A 155 -32.48 -16.06 -15.88
N LYS A 156 -32.76 -16.98 -16.80
CA LYS A 156 -33.52 -18.21 -16.50
C LYS A 156 -32.70 -19.06 -15.52
N LYS A 157 -33.34 -19.65 -14.51
CA LYS A 157 -32.67 -20.55 -13.56
C LYS A 157 -32.12 -21.77 -14.31
N GLU A 158 -30.81 -21.81 -14.52
CA GLU A 158 -30.12 -23.00 -15.04
C GLU A 158 -30.05 -24.07 -13.96
N LYS A 159 -30.44 -25.31 -14.30
CA LYS A 159 -30.57 -26.43 -13.35
C LYS A 159 -29.24 -27.14 -13.02
N ASN A 160 -28.12 -26.81 -13.66
CA ASN A 160 -26.95 -27.70 -13.72
C ASN A 160 -25.58 -27.08 -13.38
N VAL A 161 -25.51 -25.94 -12.68
CA VAL A 161 -24.22 -25.32 -12.30
C VAL A 161 -24.22 -24.93 -10.81
N GLU A 162 -23.46 -25.67 -10.01
CA GLU A 162 -23.45 -25.63 -8.53
C GLU A 162 -22.34 -24.75 -7.92
N ALA A 163 -21.65 -23.93 -8.72
CA ALA A 163 -20.52 -23.16 -8.22
C ALA A 163 -20.97 -22.02 -7.28
N GLU A 164 -20.80 -22.21 -5.98
CA GLU A 164 -21.06 -21.17 -4.98
C GLU A 164 -20.05 -20.00 -5.14
N PRO A 165 -20.51 -18.75 -5.30
CA PRO A 165 -19.61 -17.61 -5.40
C PRO A 165 -19.01 -17.27 -4.03
N HIS A 166 -17.87 -16.57 -4.02
CA HIS A 166 -17.30 -16.10 -2.75
C HIS A 166 -18.15 -14.99 -2.13
N LYS A 167 -18.88 -14.22 -2.96
CA LYS A 167 -19.80 -13.16 -2.56
C LYS A 167 -20.96 -13.01 -3.55
N HIS A 168 -22.09 -12.59 -3.02
CA HIS A 168 -23.22 -12.07 -3.77
C HIS A 168 -23.29 -10.55 -3.64
N LYS A 169 -23.65 -9.88 -4.73
CA LYS A 169 -23.82 -8.42 -4.82
C LYS A 169 -25.01 -8.12 -5.72
N GLU A 170 -25.64 -6.96 -5.55
CA GLU A 170 -26.78 -6.61 -6.40
C GLU A 170 -26.34 -6.29 -7.83
N ASN A 171 -25.21 -5.60 -7.99
CA ASN A 171 -24.76 -5.09 -9.28
C ASN A 171 -23.23 -4.96 -9.39
N LEU A 172 -22.73 -4.56 -10.57
CA LEU A 172 -21.30 -4.41 -10.84
C LEU A 172 -20.63 -3.39 -9.90
N LYS A 173 -21.31 -2.28 -9.60
CA LYS A 173 -20.81 -1.23 -8.71
C LYS A 173 -20.53 -1.77 -7.31
N GLU A 174 -21.50 -2.45 -6.69
CA GLU A 174 -21.30 -3.08 -5.39
C GLU A 174 -20.20 -4.15 -5.41
N GLY A 175 -20.10 -4.91 -6.51
CA GLY A 175 -19.02 -5.86 -6.73
C GLY A 175 -17.64 -5.21 -6.67
N ILE A 176 -17.45 -4.12 -7.41
CA ILE A 176 -16.21 -3.36 -7.44
C ILE A 176 -15.94 -2.70 -6.09
N GLU A 177 -16.92 -2.08 -5.45
CA GLU A 177 -16.78 -1.51 -4.11
C GLU A 177 -16.32 -2.55 -3.08
N HIS A 178 -16.87 -3.76 -3.12
CA HIS A 178 -16.43 -4.85 -2.24
C HIS A 178 -14.95 -5.20 -2.43
N ILE A 179 -14.47 -5.23 -3.68
CA ILE A 179 -13.05 -5.49 -4.00
C ILE A 179 -12.16 -4.39 -3.40
N LEU A 180 -12.62 -3.13 -3.40
CA LEU A 180 -11.84 -1.97 -2.94
C LEU A 180 -11.92 -1.72 -1.42
N GLN A 181 -13.01 -2.08 -0.74
CA GLN A 181 -13.17 -1.86 0.70
C GLN A 181 -12.12 -2.59 1.57
N ASN A 182 -11.58 -3.73 1.10
CA ASN A 182 -10.58 -4.49 1.83
C ASN A 182 -9.22 -3.77 1.95
N SER A 183 -8.93 -2.75 1.14
CA SER A 183 -7.68 -1.99 1.26
C SER A 183 -7.69 -0.89 2.31
N HIS A 184 -8.84 -0.28 2.60
CA HIS A 184 -8.92 0.88 3.50
C HIS A 184 -8.98 0.50 4.98
N LYS A 185 -9.68 -0.60 5.32
CA LYS A 185 -9.77 -1.07 6.72
C LYS A 185 -8.42 -1.39 7.34
N ILE A 186 -7.51 -2.00 6.57
CA ILE A 186 -6.16 -2.35 7.05
C ILE A 186 -5.33 -1.10 7.36
N LEU A 187 -5.48 -0.02 6.58
CA LEU A 187 -4.77 1.23 6.83
C LEU A 187 -5.31 1.93 8.07
N ILE A 188 -6.64 2.00 8.22
CA ILE A 188 -7.30 2.62 9.37
C ILE A 188 -6.93 1.88 10.66
N LEU A 189 -6.93 0.55 10.67
CA LEU A 189 -6.48 -0.25 11.81
C LEU A 189 -5.03 0.03 12.20
N LYS A 190 -4.13 0.21 11.22
CA LYS A 190 -2.73 0.58 11.50
C LYS A 190 -2.59 1.98 12.08
N ALA A 191 -3.37 2.95 11.58
CA ALA A 191 -3.39 4.31 12.09
C ALA A 191 -3.95 4.38 13.52
N LEU A 192 -5.03 3.64 13.80
CA LEU A 192 -5.63 3.54 15.14
C LEU A 192 -4.69 2.86 16.15
N ALA A 193 -3.99 1.79 15.75
CA ALA A 193 -2.99 1.16 16.60
C ALA A 193 -1.84 2.12 16.95
N LEU A 194 -1.39 2.93 15.99
CA LEU A 194 -0.35 3.93 16.22
C LEU A 194 -0.83 5.03 17.18
N LEU A 195 -2.06 5.53 16.98
CA LEU A 195 -2.67 6.53 17.87
C LEU A 195 -2.87 5.98 19.28
N ALA A 196 -3.28 4.72 19.43
CA ALA A 196 -3.42 4.08 20.74
C ALA A 196 -2.08 3.96 21.47
N ILE A 197 -1.00 3.60 20.75
CA ILE A 197 0.35 3.61 21.31
C ILE A 197 0.66 5.03 21.82
N VAL A 198 0.55 6.06 20.97
CA VAL A 198 0.83 7.46 21.35
C VAL A 198 -0.01 7.90 22.55
N ALA A 199 -1.30 7.55 22.61
CA ALA A 199 -2.18 7.88 23.73
C ALA A 199 -1.74 7.21 25.04
N ILE A 200 -1.32 5.94 25.00
CA ILE A 200 -0.74 5.25 26.16
C ILE A 200 0.55 5.96 26.61
N LEU A 201 1.38 6.42 25.68
CA LEU A 201 2.61 7.16 26.00
C LEU A 201 2.31 8.47 26.74
N VAL A 202 1.32 9.22 26.28
CA VAL A 202 0.87 10.47 26.92
C VAL A 202 0.24 10.20 28.28
N ALA A 203 -0.53 9.12 28.42
CA ALA A 203 -1.16 8.75 29.69
C ALA A 203 -0.14 8.30 30.75
N LEU A 204 0.91 7.57 30.36
CA LEU A 204 2.00 7.19 31.26
C LEU A 204 2.81 8.40 31.74
N TRP A 205 2.97 9.41 30.87
CA TRP A 205 3.57 10.69 31.22
C TRP A 205 2.73 11.50 32.21
N GLN A 206 1.42 11.62 31.96
CA GLN A 206 0.51 12.38 32.84
C GLN A 206 0.41 11.80 34.26
N ARG A 207 0.75 10.52 34.44
CA ARG A 207 0.76 9.85 35.75
C ARG A 207 2.09 9.96 36.50
N GLU A 208 3.02 10.81 36.06
CA GLU A 208 4.35 11.03 36.69
C GLU A 208 5.20 9.78 36.87
N VAL A 209 4.91 8.70 36.14
CA VAL A 209 5.70 7.46 36.17
C VAL A 209 7.13 7.69 35.62
N ILE A 210 7.30 8.76 34.81
CA ILE A 210 8.58 9.23 34.27
C ILE A 210 8.91 10.57 34.93
N THR A 211 9.75 10.56 35.97
CA THR A 211 10.25 11.79 36.60
C THR A 211 11.54 12.27 35.93
N LYS A 212 11.79 13.59 35.95
CA LYS A 212 13.04 14.18 35.44
C LYS A 212 14.24 13.56 36.16
N GLU A 213 14.12 13.42 37.46
CA GLU A 213 15.12 12.85 38.37
C GLU A 213 15.39 11.37 38.04
N GLY A 214 14.36 10.61 37.65
CA GLY A 214 14.50 9.22 37.22
C GLY A 214 15.28 9.06 35.91
N ILE A 215 15.06 9.96 34.95
CA ILE A 215 15.81 10.00 33.68
C ILE A 215 17.28 10.34 33.92
N PHE A 216 17.58 11.40 34.68
CA PHE A 216 18.95 11.78 35.01
C PHE A 216 19.66 10.71 35.84
N SER A 217 18.95 10.06 36.76
CA SER A 217 19.48 8.93 37.52
C SER A 217 19.83 7.76 36.59
N PHE A 218 18.95 7.39 35.67
CA PHE A 218 19.22 6.32 34.71
C PHE A 218 20.43 6.62 33.81
N LEU A 219 20.54 7.85 33.31
CA LEU A 219 21.69 8.31 32.53
C LEU A 219 23.00 8.17 33.32
N LYS A 220 22.98 8.53 34.61
CA LYS A 220 24.14 8.45 35.50
C LYS A 220 24.53 7.00 35.83
N TYR A 221 23.55 6.13 36.13
CA TYR A 221 23.80 4.75 36.55
C TYR A 221 24.00 3.76 35.38
N HIS A 222 23.61 4.14 34.16
CA HIS A 222 23.69 3.28 32.98
C HIS A 222 24.33 3.99 31.76
N PRO A 223 25.61 4.39 31.84
CA PRO A 223 26.28 5.21 30.83
C PRO A 223 26.37 4.54 29.44
N ASN A 224 26.40 3.20 29.38
CA ASN A 224 26.48 2.46 28.11
C ASN A 224 25.10 2.09 27.54
N LEU A 225 24.12 1.84 28.41
CA LEU A 225 22.79 1.37 28.01
C LEU A 225 21.91 2.53 27.55
N ALA A 226 22.05 3.71 28.15
CA ALA A 226 21.25 4.87 27.79
C ALA A 226 21.48 5.35 26.34
N PRO A 227 22.73 5.48 25.84
CA PRO A 227 22.98 5.78 24.43
C PRO A 227 22.45 4.71 23.48
N LEU A 228 22.62 3.43 23.82
CA LEU A 228 22.14 2.33 23.00
C LEU A 228 20.62 2.39 22.84
N LEU A 229 19.89 2.59 23.94
CA LEU A 229 18.44 2.72 23.92
C LEU A 229 18.01 3.94 23.11
N PHE A 230 18.69 5.07 23.28
CA PHE A 230 18.44 6.27 22.51
C PHE A 230 18.54 6.02 20.99
N ILE A 231 19.61 5.35 20.55
CA ILE A 231 19.84 4.97 19.15
C ILE A 231 18.73 4.04 18.65
N VAL A 232 18.35 3.03 19.45
CA VAL A 232 17.31 2.06 19.09
C VAL A 232 15.96 2.77 18.92
N ILE A 233 15.55 3.63 19.86
CA ILE A 233 14.28 4.38 19.75
C ILE A 233 14.30 5.26 18.50
N SER A 234 15.41 5.98 18.29
CA SER A 234 15.58 6.85 17.13
C SER A 234 15.42 6.06 15.83
N ALA A 235 16.06 4.88 15.75
CA ALA A 235 15.98 4.03 14.58
C ALA A 235 14.56 3.50 14.34
N PHE A 236 13.91 2.96 15.38
CA PHE A 236 12.56 2.40 15.25
C PHE A 236 11.51 3.47 14.97
N GLY A 237 11.56 4.63 15.62
CA GLY A 237 10.57 5.67 15.37
C GLY A 237 10.64 6.21 13.95
N ILE A 238 11.84 6.37 13.38
CA ILE A 238 12.00 6.74 11.96
C ILE A 238 11.51 5.64 11.04
N ALA A 239 11.85 4.38 11.34
CA ALA A 239 11.37 3.24 10.60
C ALA A 239 9.84 3.12 10.65
N LEU A 240 9.19 3.61 11.71
CA LEU A 240 7.73 3.68 11.86
C LEU A 240 7.10 4.98 11.34
N LEU A 241 7.85 5.79 10.59
CA LEU A 241 7.42 7.07 10.02
C LEU A 241 7.03 8.14 11.06
N LEU A 242 7.50 8.02 12.30
CA LEU A 242 7.27 9.02 13.34
C LEU A 242 8.17 10.26 13.10
N PRO A 243 7.66 11.48 13.30
CA PRO A 243 8.42 12.72 13.13
C PRO A 243 9.35 13.00 14.33
N ILE A 244 10.17 12.02 14.72
CA ILE A 244 11.00 12.09 15.94
C ILE A 244 12.42 12.60 15.70
N ALA A 245 12.86 12.74 14.45
CA ALA A 245 14.26 13.03 14.12
C ALA A 245 14.78 14.33 14.78
N ILE A 246 13.95 15.39 14.77
CA ILE A 246 14.31 16.67 15.38
C ILE A 246 14.36 16.53 16.91
N VAL A 247 13.34 15.92 17.51
CA VAL A 247 13.23 15.75 18.96
C VAL A 247 14.39 14.92 19.50
N MET A 248 14.73 13.84 18.81
CA MET A 248 15.89 13.02 19.16
C MET A 248 17.18 13.81 19.03
N GLY A 249 17.38 14.54 17.92
CA GLY A 249 18.58 15.38 17.74
C GLY A 249 18.78 16.40 18.86
N LEU A 250 17.71 17.12 19.23
CA LEU A 250 17.74 18.07 20.34
C LEU A 250 18.03 17.37 21.68
N GLY A 251 17.37 16.23 21.94
CA GLY A 251 17.57 15.46 23.15
C GLY A 251 18.97 14.90 23.30
N ALA A 252 19.58 14.44 22.21
CA ALA A 252 20.94 13.94 22.24
C ALA A 252 21.93 15.04 22.63
N GLY A 253 21.75 16.25 22.08
CA GLY A 253 22.52 17.43 22.44
C GLY A 253 22.35 17.84 23.90
N PHE A 254 21.11 17.80 24.38
CA PHE A 254 20.80 18.11 25.77
C PHE A 254 21.49 17.16 26.77
N PHE A 255 21.51 15.84 26.48
CA PHE A 255 22.02 14.84 27.41
C PHE A 255 23.52 14.53 27.26
N TRP A 256 24.08 14.61 26.06
CA TRP A 256 25.46 14.18 25.76
C TRP A 256 26.30 15.25 25.05
N GLY A 257 25.79 16.48 24.89
CA GLY A 257 26.48 17.55 24.19
C GLY A 257 26.53 17.36 22.67
N THR A 258 27.09 18.34 21.97
CA THR A 258 27.09 18.42 20.50
C THR A 258 27.77 17.22 19.85
N TRP A 259 28.97 16.87 20.31
CA TRP A 259 29.81 15.91 19.60
C TRP A 259 29.34 14.47 19.79
N ILE A 260 29.13 14.07 21.04
CA ILE A 260 28.70 12.70 21.37
C ILE A 260 27.21 12.54 21.06
N GLY A 261 26.37 13.52 21.40
CA GLY A 261 24.94 13.52 21.04
C GLY A 261 24.71 13.55 19.54
N GLY A 262 25.52 14.29 18.79
CA GLY A 262 25.48 14.33 17.33
C GLY A 262 25.79 12.97 16.72
N LEU A 263 26.78 12.25 17.26
CA LEU A 263 27.11 10.89 16.83
C LEU A 263 25.96 9.91 17.11
N TYR A 264 25.38 9.92 18.31
CA TYR A 264 24.25 9.04 18.65
C TYR A 264 23.02 9.33 17.77
N THR A 265 22.73 10.60 17.54
CA THR A 265 21.67 11.01 16.62
C THR A 265 21.94 10.49 15.22
N PHE A 266 23.13 10.75 14.68
CA PHE A 266 23.51 10.30 13.34
C PHE A 266 23.33 8.79 13.16
N VAL A 267 23.86 8.00 14.11
CA VAL A 267 23.74 6.54 14.09
C VAL A 267 22.28 6.12 14.13
N GLY A 268 21.46 6.70 15.01
CA GLY A 268 20.03 6.43 15.10
C GLY A 268 19.28 6.77 13.81
N LEU A 269 19.55 7.93 13.21
CA LEU A 269 18.89 8.38 11.97
C LEU A 269 19.26 7.46 10.78
N VAL A 270 20.52 7.07 10.67
CA VAL A 270 21.03 6.21 9.60
C VAL A 270 20.50 4.78 9.74
N LEU A 271 20.54 4.20 10.95
CA LEU A 271 19.99 2.87 11.21
C LEU A 271 18.47 2.83 10.98
N GLY A 272 17.74 3.87 11.42
CA GLY A 272 16.31 3.97 11.16
C GLY A 272 15.98 4.12 9.68
N SER A 273 16.81 4.86 8.95
CA SER A 273 16.67 4.99 7.49
C SER A 273 16.97 3.67 6.78
N ALA A 274 17.98 2.92 7.20
CA ALA A 274 18.29 1.61 6.66
C ALA A 274 17.16 0.59 6.93
N LEU A 275 16.66 0.56 8.17
CA LEU A 275 15.56 -0.30 8.57
C LEU A 275 14.27 0.04 7.81
N GLY A 276 13.88 1.32 7.77
CA GLY A 276 12.72 1.78 7.01
C GLY A 276 12.82 1.48 5.52
N PHE A 277 14.02 1.57 4.95
CA PHE A 277 14.27 1.22 3.55
C PHE A 277 14.02 -0.27 3.29
N TRP A 278 14.52 -1.16 4.16
CA TRP A 278 14.29 -2.60 4.02
C TRP A 278 12.85 -3.00 4.31
N ILE A 279 12.21 -2.41 5.34
CA ILE A 279 10.78 -2.60 5.60
C ILE A 279 9.99 -2.20 4.37
N SER A 280 10.25 -1.03 3.79
CA SER A 280 9.59 -0.59 2.56
C SER A 280 9.85 -1.54 1.39
N ARG A 281 11.09 -2.00 1.21
CA ARG A 281 11.48 -2.87 0.10
C ARG A 281 10.82 -4.25 0.13
N TYR A 282 10.77 -4.87 1.32
CA TYR A 282 10.37 -6.27 1.45
C TYR A 282 8.99 -6.48 2.05
N MET A 283 8.51 -5.56 2.89
CA MET A 283 7.27 -5.75 3.67
C MET A 283 6.18 -4.75 3.29
N ALA A 284 6.50 -3.47 3.21
CA ALA A 284 5.52 -2.38 3.10
C ALA A 284 5.38 -1.79 1.68
N GLY A 285 6.13 -2.30 0.69
CA GLY A 285 6.22 -1.67 -0.61
C GLY A 285 4.93 -1.62 -1.43
N GLU A 286 4.01 -2.60 -1.23
CA GLU A 286 2.67 -2.54 -1.83
C GLU A 286 1.78 -1.47 -1.18
N ALA A 287 1.96 -1.17 0.11
CA ALA A 287 1.20 -0.14 0.80
C ALA A 287 1.69 1.27 0.40
N VAL A 288 3.01 1.47 0.37
CA VAL A 288 3.62 2.77 0.01
C VAL A 288 3.27 3.19 -1.40
N ARG A 289 3.35 2.28 -2.39
CA ARG A 289 3.06 2.59 -3.80
C ARG A 289 1.61 3.03 -4.06
N ARG A 290 0.66 2.77 -3.15
CA ARG A 290 -0.74 3.20 -3.29
C ARG A 290 -0.95 4.69 -2.98
N TYR A 291 -0.07 5.31 -2.21
CA TYR A 291 -0.20 6.71 -1.78
C TYR A 291 0.66 7.68 -2.59
N ILE A 292 1.52 7.17 -3.48
CA ILE A 292 2.41 8.00 -4.28
C ILE A 292 1.74 8.29 -5.63
N ASN A 293 1.64 9.58 -5.98
CA ASN A 293 1.14 10.04 -7.27
C ASN A 293 2.00 9.50 -8.44
N ILE A 294 1.36 8.76 -9.35
CA ILE A 294 1.98 8.06 -10.49
C ILE A 294 2.78 8.98 -11.43
N ARG A 295 2.37 10.23 -11.65
CA ARG A 295 3.07 11.14 -12.59
C ARG A 295 4.41 11.61 -12.04
N ILE A 296 4.44 12.04 -10.78
CA ILE A 296 5.68 12.49 -10.11
C ILE A 296 6.59 11.28 -9.87
N TRP A 297 5.99 10.13 -9.52
CA TRP A 297 6.73 8.91 -9.25
C TRP A 297 7.49 8.38 -10.45
N LYS A 298 6.90 8.38 -11.64
CA LYS A 298 7.53 7.86 -12.85
C LYS A 298 8.83 8.62 -13.18
N ARG A 299 8.82 9.96 -13.07
CA ARG A 299 10.01 10.80 -13.26
C ARG A 299 11.09 10.52 -12.21
N ILE A 300 10.69 10.37 -10.94
CA ILE A 300 11.62 10.05 -9.85
C ILE A 300 12.21 8.65 -10.05
N GLU A 301 11.43 7.66 -10.48
CA GLU A 301 11.89 6.29 -10.73
C GLU A 301 12.83 6.21 -11.94
N GLU A 302 12.56 6.96 -13.00
CA GLU A 302 13.44 7.10 -14.18
C GLU A 302 14.80 7.73 -13.79
N GLU A 303 14.80 8.87 -13.10
CA GLU A 303 16.03 9.51 -12.61
C GLU A 303 16.78 8.64 -11.59
N ALA A 304 16.06 8.01 -10.67
CA ALA A 304 16.63 7.10 -9.67
C ALA A 304 17.20 5.82 -10.29
N PHE A 305 16.76 5.44 -11.49
CA PHE A 305 17.34 4.34 -12.26
C PHE A 305 18.62 4.77 -12.99
N ILE A 306 18.62 5.95 -13.62
CA ILE A 306 19.77 6.44 -14.41
C ILE A 306 20.91 6.90 -13.50
N LYS A 307 20.62 7.69 -12.44
CA LYS A 307 21.62 8.22 -11.49
C LYS A 307 21.16 8.08 -10.04
N PRO A 308 21.22 6.86 -9.46
CA PRO A 308 20.67 6.56 -8.14
C PRO A 308 21.17 7.48 -7.02
N TRP A 309 22.46 7.84 -7.04
CA TRP A 309 23.07 8.69 -6.01
C TRP A 309 22.56 10.14 -6.06
N ARG A 310 22.32 10.68 -7.27
CA ARG A 310 21.82 12.06 -7.45
C ARG A 310 20.39 12.18 -6.97
N ALA A 311 19.55 11.20 -7.32
CA ALA A 311 18.16 11.16 -6.88
C ALA A 311 18.06 11.17 -5.34
N VAL A 312 18.91 10.40 -4.66
CA VAL A 312 18.99 10.38 -3.19
C VAL A 312 19.36 11.76 -2.66
N LEU A 313 20.42 12.38 -3.17
CA LEU A 313 20.83 13.70 -2.71
C LEU A 313 19.77 14.77 -2.95
N MET A 314 19.14 14.80 -4.13
CA MET A 314 18.13 15.82 -4.44
C MET A 314 16.93 15.74 -3.49
N VAL A 315 16.42 14.54 -3.20
CA VAL A 315 15.31 14.36 -2.26
C VAL A 315 15.74 14.70 -0.83
N ARG A 316 16.99 14.41 -0.45
CA ARG A 316 17.49 14.71 0.90
C ARG A 316 17.84 16.18 1.12
N LEU A 317 18.27 16.88 0.07
CA LEU A 317 18.48 18.34 0.08
C LEU A 317 17.14 19.08 0.04
N CYS A 318 16.13 18.50 -0.61
CA CYS A 318 14.76 18.99 -0.56
C CYS A 318 14.10 18.66 0.78
N GLN A 319 14.19 19.59 1.74
CA GLN A 319 13.63 19.41 3.10
C GLN A 319 12.09 19.29 3.14
N MET A 320 11.39 19.47 2.01
CA MET A 320 9.94 19.30 1.92
C MET A 320 9.49 17.85 2.11
N VAL A 321 10.38 16.87 1.91
CA VAL A 321 10.06 15.45 2.09
C VAL A 321 10.54 14.98 3.47
N PRO A 322 9.64 14.62 4.39
CA PRO A 322 10.04 14.11 5.69
C PRO A 322 10.96 12.89 5.58
N LEU A 323 11.96 12.78 6.47
CA LEU A 323 13.00 11.74 6.42
C LEU A 323 12.42 10.33 6.23
N GLY A 324 11.45 9.95 7.06
CA GLY A 324 10.79 8.64 6.99
C GLY A 324 10.06 8.40 5.66
N VAL A 325 9.30 9.39 5.18
CA VAL A 325 8.57 9.29 3.90
C VAL A 325 9.54 9.09 2.75
N GLY A 326 10.59 9.91 2.66
CA GLY A 326 11.62 9.78 1.63
C GLY A 326 12.36 8.44 1.70
N THR A 327 12.63 7.93 2.91
CA THR A 327 13.21 6.59 3.11
C THR A 327 12.33 5.50 2.52
N TYR A 328 11.03 5.54 2.82
CA TYR A 328 10.09 4.56 2.31
C TYR A 328 9.91 4.66 0.79
N MET A 329 9.92 5.87 0.24
CA MET A 329 9.97 6.08 -1.21
C MET A 329 11.19 5.38 -1.82
N PHE A 330 12.41 5.63 -1.33
CA PHE A 330 13.59 4.96 -1.88
C PHE A 330 13.57 3.43 -1.70
N GLY A 331 12.95 2.91 -0.64
CA GLY A 331 12.81 1.47 -0.44
C GLY A 331 12.00 0.80 -1.56
N VAL A 332 10.98 1.48 -2.09
CA VAL A 332 10.18 0.95 -3.20
C VAL A 332 10.79 1.20 -4.59
N THR A 333 11.75 2.11 -4.75
CA THR A 333 12.46 2.29 -6.03
C THR A 333 13.51 1.20 -6.27
N ARG A 334 14.11 1.22 -7.46
CA ARG A 334 15.23 0.34 -7.84
C ARG A 334 16.59 0.81 -7.31
N VAL A 335 16.65 1.85 -6.47
CA VAL A 335 17.91 2.38 -5.95
C VAL A 335 18.65 1.29 -5.15
N PRO A 336 19.94 1.02 -5.44
CA PRO A 336 20.72 0.10 -4.64
C PRO A 336 20.86 0.59 -3.20
N PHE A 337 20.79 -0.33 -2.23
CA PHE A 337 20.87 0.01 -0.80
C PHE A 337 22.09 0.88 -0.49
N TRP A 338 23.27 0.52 -1.00
CA TRP A 338 24.51 1.25 -0.73
C TRP A 338 24.53 2.68 -1.28
N LYS A 339 23.85 2.94 -2.41
CA LYS A 339 23.72 4.29 -2.97
C LYS A 339 22.76 5.14 -2.14
N PHE A 340 21.66 4.55 -1.68
CA PHE A 340 20.75 5.16 -0.73
C PHE A 340 21.42 5.46 0.61
N PHE A 341 22.12 4.48 1.17
CA PHE A 341 22.76 4.54 2.48
C PHE A 341 23.86 5.60 2.49
N GLY A 342 24.76 5.60 1.51
CA GLY A 342 25.82 6.59 1.40
C GLY A 342 25.29 8.01 1.21
N GLY A 343 24.36 8.21 0.26
CA GLY A 343 23.78 9.53 -0.01
C GLY A 343 22.96 10.08 1.16
N THR A 344 22.21 9.22 1.86
CA THR A 344 21.45 9.62 3.05
C THR A 344 22.40 9.93 4.21
N SER A 345 23.43 9.11 4.45
CA SER A 345 24.41 9.35 5.52
C SER A 345 25.14 10.68 5.34
N LEU A 346 25.54 11.02 4.11
CA LEU A 346 26.24 12.26 3.81
C LEU A 346 25.43 13.50 4.23
N ILE A 347 24.12 13.51 3.99
CA ILE A 347 23.24 14.64 4.35
C ILE A 347 22.85 14.62 5.83
N LEU A 348 22.65 13.44 6.40
CA LEU A 348 22.22 13.32 7.81
C LEU A 348 23.34 13.66 8.79
N LEU A 349 24.60 13.47 8.43
CA LEU A 349 25.74 13.75 9.31
C LEU A 349 25.75 15.21 9.79
N PRO A 350 25.86 16.25 8.95
CA PRO A 350 25.87 17.64 9.41
C PRO A 350 24.57 18.02 10.15
N ASN A 351 23.43 17.50 9.72
CA ASN A 351 22.15 17.77 10.37
C ASN A 351 22.09 17.23 11.81
N ALA A 352 22.66 16.04 12.05
CA ALA A 352 22.68 15.44 13.37
C ALA A 352 23.49 16.30 14.37
N PHE A 353 24.66 16.80 13.95
CA PHE A 353 25.46 17.71 14.77
C PHE A 353 24.79 19.08 14.94
N LEU A 354 24.15 19.62 13.90
CA LEU A 354 23.41 20.88 14.00
C LEU A 354 22.30 20.81 15.05
N PHE A 355 21.43 19.80 14.99
CA PHE A 355 20.36 19.63 15.99
C PHE A 355 20.92 19.31 17.38
N SER A 356 22.03 18.58 17.48
CA SER A 356 22.70 18.35 18.75
C SER A 356 23.28 19.63 19.35
N ALA A 357 23.87 20.51 18.53
CA ALA A 357 24.38 21.81 18.97
C ALA A 357 23.27 22.76 19.44
N ILE A 358 22.15 22.76 18.72
CA ILE A 358 20.94 23.46 19.13
C ILE A 358 20.42 22.87 20.46
N GLY A 359 20.41 21.55 20.60
CA GLY A 359 20.00 20.85 21.81
C GLY A 359 20.85 21.19 23.04
N GLU A 360 22.17 21.21 22.89
CA GLU A 360 23.11 21.60 23.94
C GLU A 360 22.93 23.06 24.35
N SER A 361 22.80 23.95 23.36
CA SER A 361 22.54 25.39 23.58
C SER A 361 21.22 25.61 24.31
N ILE A 362 20.15 24.93 23.87
CA ILE A 362 18.84 24.95 24.52
C ILE A 362 18.94 24.38 25.93
N GLY A 363 19.77 23.36 26.17
CA GLY A 363 20.06 22.86 27.51
C GLY A 363 20.57 23.95 28.44
N GLY A 364 21.50 24.78 27.99
CA GLY A 364 21.96 25.98 28.72
C GLY A 364 20.82 26.96 29.03
N PHE A 365 19.98 27.28 28.04
CA PHE A 365 18.83 28.18 28.22
C PHE A 365 17.68 27.59 29.07
N ILE A 366 17.52 26.27 29.13
CA ILE A 366 16.51 25.60 29.97
C ILE A 366 16.84 25.78 31.46
N PHE A 367 18.12 25.92 31.81
CA PHE A 367 18.56 26.28 33.17
C PHE A 367 18.30 27.76 33.52
N GLU A 368 18.14 28.65 32.54
CA GLU A 368 17.93 30.10 32.76
C GLU A 368 16.50 30.61 32.46
N GLY A 369 15.68 29.85 31.75
CA GLY A 369 14.22 30.02 31.70
C GLY A 369 13.61 30.56 30.39
N THR A 370 12.34 30.17 30.19
CA THR A 370 11.29 30.62 29.22
C THR A 370 10.86 29.59 28.14
N ILE A 371 11.73 28.73 27.59
CA ILE A 371 11.32 27.65 26.64
C ILE A 371 11.06 26.31 27.38
N LYS A 372 10.26 26.37 28.45
CA LYS A 372 10.21 25.30 29.47
C LYS A 372 9.28 24.14 29.11
N ASN A 373 8.18 24.36 28.38
CA ASN A 373 7.05 23.41 28.47
C ASN A 373 6.84 22.47 27.28
N MET A 374 7.31 22.76 26.07
CA MET A 374 6.97 21.93 24.90
C MET A 374 8.11 21.01 24.47
N VAL A 375 9.32 21.56 24.35
CA VAL A 375 10.54 20.83 23.94
C VAL A 375 11.01 19.90 25.07
N GLU A 376 10.99 20.38 26.32
CA GLU A 376 11.32 19.59 27.51
C GLU A 376 10.36 18.41 27.67
N LYS A 377 9.04 18.64 27.57
CA LYS A 377 8.02 17.58 27.72
C LYS A 377 8.09 16.53 26.61
N GLY A 378 8.29 16.92 25.35
CA GLY A 378 8.38 15.96 24.24
C GLY A 378 9.64 15.08 24.28
N THR A 379 10.79 15.69 24.64
CA THR A 379 12.10 15.02 24.65
C THR A 379 12.22 14.04 25.81
N LEU A 380 11.83 14.47 27.00
CA LEU A 380 11.82 13.63 28.19
C LEU A 380 10.76 12.51 28.07
N ALA A 381 9.63 12.73 27.39
CA ALA A 381 8.58 11.71 27.24
C ALA A 381 9.06 10.54 26.41
N LEU A 382 9.69 10.83 25.28
CA LEU A 382 10.22 9.82 24.38
C LEU A 382 11.39 9.05 25.01
N PHE A 383 12.23 9.72 25.79
CA PHE A 383 13.36 9.08 26.48
C PHE A 383 12.91 8.25 27.69
N GLY A 384 11.97 8.75 28.49
CA GLY A 384 11.45 8.08 29.67
C GLY A 384 10.73 6.76 29.40
N ILE A 385 10.14 6.58 28.21
CA ILE A 385 9.52 5.31 27.80
C ILE A 385 10.54 4.17 27.77
N CYS A 386 11.77 4.43 27.31
CA CYS A 386 12.82 3.41 27.31
C CYS A 386 13.37 3.15 28.70
N VAL A 387 13.42 4.17 29.56
CA VAL A 387 13.74 4.01 30.97
C VAL A 387 12.69 3.14 31.67
N LEU A 388 11.41 3.20 31.31
CA LEU A 388 10.37 2.34 31.89
C LEU A 388 10.42 0.89 31.40
N VAL A 389 10.65 0.65 30.10
CA VAL A 389 10.75 -0.71 29.56
C VAL A 389 11.96 -1.44 30.14
N VAL A 390 13.09 -0.74 30.24
CA VAL A 390 14.34 -1.31 30.76
C VAL A 390 14.40 -1.27 32.28
N GLY A 391 13.97 -0.18 32.91
CA GLY A 391 13.86 -0.04 34.36
C GLY A 391 12.86 -1.02 34.96
N GLY A 392 11.70 -1.24 34.33
CA GLY A 392 10.74 -2.26 34.74
C GLY A 392 11.32 -3.69 34.65
N TYR A 393 12.17 -3.96 33.65
CA TYR A 393 12.86 -5.24 33.52
C TYR A 393 13.99 -5.41 34.55
N ILE A 394 14.72 -4.33 34.88
CA ILE A 394 15.82 -4.33 35.86
C ILE A 394 15.28 -4.41 37.30
N VAL A 395 14.19 -3.70 37.63
CA VAL A 395 13.54 -3.76 38.94
C VAL A 395 12.97 -5.16 39.19
N LYS A 396 12.35 -5.79 38.18
CA LYS A 396 11.85 -7.18 38.28
C LYS A 396 12.99 -8.19 38.48
N LYS A 397 14.19 -7.92 37.96
CA LYS A 397 15.38 -8.78 38.12
C LYS A 397 16.11 -8.59 39.45
N ARG A 398 15.94 -7.44 40.13
CA ARG A 398 16.40 -7.21 41.52
C ARG A 398 15.43 -7.79 42.55
N SER A 399 14.12 -7.70 42.30
CA SER A 399 13.09 -8.32 43.15
C SER A 399 13.06 -9.87 43.10
N SER A 400 13.72 -10.50 42.13
CA SER A 400 13.85 -11.97 42.06
C SER A 400 15.19 -12.48 42.61
N LYS A 401 15.99 -11.61 43.23
CA LYS A 401 17.31 -11.94 43.83
C LYS A 401 17.48 -11.41 45.27
N SER A 402 16.44 -10.82 45.85
CA SER A 402 16.23 -10.69 47.30
C SER A 402 15.12 -11.65 47.69
#